data_AF-A5ZRT4-F1
#
_entry.id   AF-A5ZRT4-F1
#
_cell.length_a   1.000
_cell.length_b   1.000
_cell.length_c   1.000
_cell.angle_alpha   90.00
_cell.angle_beta   90.00
_cell.angle_gamma   90.00
#
_symmetry.space_group_name_H-M   'P 1'
#
loop_
_entity.id
_entity.type
_entity.pdbx_description
1 polymer ?
#
loop_
_entity_poly.entity_id
_entity_poly.type
_entity_poly.pdbx_seq_one_letter_code
_entity_poly.pdbx_strand_id
1 'polypeptide(L)'
;MFYVGNTFDKKVNKGYKTIKNAKKEAEKNGLSVWDEEGVKLYPLKVEVTDDVPDDAALEEKPDGSVNAYDENGEKVGEVPAEEVKEIMDEITAEDIEAAAAAARSEEEVHGTIRRVFDGRLRLRRRPSLEDDAICGVTMFDEKNVEKKAKIGDRVLYKTTDGYWISGDPEHTEFIPEE
;
A
#
# COMPACT_ATOMS: atom_id res chain seq x y z
N MET A 1 -2.35 34.04 -0.34
CA MET A 1 -2.57 33.78 -1.78
C MET A 1 -2.03 32.39 -2.12
N PHE A 2 -2.67 31.64 -3.03
CA PHE A 2 -2.26 30.28 -3.40
C PHE A 2 -1.85 30.25 -4.86
N TYR A 3 -0.73 29.65 -5.20
CA TYR A 3 -0.20 29.63 -6.55
C TYR A 3 -0.34 28.23 -7.13
N VAL A 4 -0.89 28.12 -8.34
CA VAL A 4 -1.04 26.84 -9.03
C VAL A 4 -0.07 26.77 -10.20
N GLY A 5 0.76 25.72 -10.23
CA GLY A 5 1.78 25.51 -11.26
C GLY A 5 2.62 24.26 -10.99
N ASN A 6 3.43 23.86 -11.97
CA ASN A 6 4.34 22.70 -11.84
C ASN A 6 5.43 22.94 -10.80
N THR A 7 5.99 24.15 -10.79
CA THR A 7 6.98 24.63 -9.81
C THR A 7 6.47 25.89 -9.14
N PHE A 8 7.03 26.30 -8.00
CA PHE A 8 6.61 27.51 -7.32
C PHE A 8 7.22 28.78 -7.94
N ASP A 9 6.41 29.58 -8.63
CA ASP A 9 6.82 30.89 -9.15
C ASP A 9 5.69 31.91 -8.98
N LYS A 10 5.89 32.93 -8.14
CA LYS A 10 4.86 33.95 -7.86
C LYS A 10 4.53 34.87 -9.04
N LYS A 11 5.45 35.03 -10.00
CA LYS A 11 5.29 35.91 -11.16
C LYS A 11 4.61 35.20 -12.32
N VAL A 12 4.87 33.89 -12.46
CA VAL A 12 4.36 33.07 -13.56
C VAL A 12 3.09 32.32 -13.16
N ASN A 13 2.99 31.83 -11.92
CA ASN A 13 1.86 31.02 -11.49
C ASN A 13 0.62 31.84 -11.20
N LYS A 14 -0.54 31.26 -11.53
CA LYS A 14 -1.83 31.88 -11.29
C LYS A 14 -2.15 31.86 -9.80
N GLY A 15 -2.31 33.06 -9.23
CA GLY A 15 -2.65 33.27 -7.82
C GLY A 15 -4.16 33.17 -7.55
N TYR A 16 -4.53 32.40 -6.55
CA TYR A 16 -5.89 32.18 -6.06
C TYR A 16 -6.04 32.69 -4.64
N LYS A 17 -7.19 33.29 -4.33
CA LYS A 17 -7.48 33.78 -2.97
C LYS A 17 -7.83 32.66 -2.00
N THR A 18 -8.31 31.52 -2.49
CA THR A 18 -8.75 30.38 -1.66
C THR A 18 -8.14 29.07 -2.16
N ILE A 19 -7.78 28.20 -1.21
CA ILE A 19 -7.18 26.88 -1.51
C ILE A 19 -8.15 25.98 -2.28
N LYS A 20 -9.47 26.10 -2.05
CA LYS A 20 -10.49 25.31 -2.76
C LYS A 20 -10.46 25.56 -4.27
N ASN A 21 -10.32 26.82 -4.69
CA ASN A 21 -10.24 27.17 -6.11
C ASN A 21 -8.89 26.76 -6.71
N ALA A 22 -7.81 26.91 -5.93
CA ALA A 22 -6.48 26.47 -6.33
C ALA A 22 -6.41 24.95 -6.55
N LYS A 23 -6.97 24.16 -5.63
CA LYS A 23 -7.07 22.69 -5.75
C LYS A 23 -7.89 22.28 -6.97
N LYS A 24 -9.05 22.89 -7.19
CA LYS A 24 -9.88 22.58 -8.35
C LYS A 24 -9.17 22.82 -9.69
N GLU A 25 -8.40 23.91 -9.80
CA GLU A 25 -7.59 24.16 -11.00
C GLU A 25 -6.40 23.20 -11.10
N ALA A 26 -5.75 22.90 -9.97
CA ALA A 26 -4.65 21.94 -9.90
C ALA A 26 -5.09 20.52 -10.30
N GLU A 27 -6.26 20.07 -9.86
CA GLU A 27 -6.84 18.78 -10.25
C GLU A 27 -7.26 18.76 -11.72
N LYS A 28 -7.82 19.87 -12.23
CA LYS A 28 -8.27 19.96 -13.61
C LYS A 28 -7.13 19.94 -14.61
N ASN A 29 -6.00 20.57 -14.29
CA ASN A 29 -4.87 20.72 -15.19
C ASN A 29 -3.69 19.82 -14.82
N GLY A 30 -3.82 18.99 -13.78
CA GLY A 30 -2.71 18.24 -13.22
C GLY A 30 -1.54 19.16 -12.87
N LEU A 31 -1.69 20.03 -11.87
CA LEU A 31 -0.66 20.96 -11.39
C LEU A 31 -0.48 20.83 -9.87
N SER A 32 0.58 21.41 -9.29
CA SER A 32 0.74 21.53 -7.83
C SER A 32 0.14 22.83 -7.30
N VAL A 33 -0.34 22.82 -6.05
CA VAL A 33 -0.75 24.04 -5.33
C VAL A 33 0.32 24.40 -4.31
N TRP A 34 0.72 25.66 -4.32
CA TRP A 34 1.71 26.25 -3.43
C TRP A 34 1.09 27.42 -2.65
N ASP A 35 1.61 27.74 -1.48
CA ASP A 35 1.20 28.94 -0.71
C ASP A 35 2.09 30.16 -1.02
N GLU A 36 1.97 31.26 -0.26
CA GLU A 36 2.81 32.45 -0.47
C GLU A 36 4.25 32.27 -0.01
N GLU A 37 4.53 31.29 0.83
CA GLU A 37 5.87 31.03 1.36
C GLU A 37 6.62 30.00 0.49
N GLY A 38 5.93 29.40 -0.48
CA GLY A 38 6.48 28.38 -1.37
C GLY A 38 6.31 26.95 -0.84
N VAL A 39 5.47 26.78 0.19
CA VAL A 39 5.11 25.48 0.74
C VAL A 39 4.08 24.82 -0.17
N LYS A 40 4.37 23.59 -0.60
CA LYS A 40 3.48 22.77 -1.42
C LYS A 40 2.31 22.29 -0.57
N LEU A 41 1.11 22.80 -0.84
CA LEU A 41 -0.12 22.46 -0.11
C LEU A 41 -0.95 21.35 -0.78
N TYR A 42 -0.75 21.12 -2.08
CA TYR A 42 -1.41 20.04 -2.80
C TYR A 42 -0.46 19.48 -3.86
N PRO A 43 -0.15 18.18 -3.80
CA PRO A 43 0.77 17.56 -4.75
C PRO A 43 0.14 17.48 -6.13
N LEU A 44 1.02 17.53 -7.14
CA LEU A 44 0.69 17.20 -8.52
C LEU A 44 0.06 15.80 -8.53
N LYS A 45 -1.18 15.69 -9.01
CA LYS A 45 -1.75 14.39 -9.32
C LYS A 45 -1.10 13.95 -10.63
N VAL A 46 0.09 13.37 -10.51
CA VAL A 46 0.71 12.61 -11.60
C VAL A 46 -0.20 11.40 -11.78
N GLU A 47 -1.04 11.43 -12.81
CA GLU A 47 -1.46 10.18 -13.41
C GLU A 47 -0.15 9.51 -13.82
N VAL A 48 0.24 8.47 -13.07
CA VAL A 48 1.33 7.58 -13.42
C VAL A 48 0.89 6.95 -14.74
N THR A 49 1.20 7.61 -15.84
CA THR A 49 1.29 6.93 -17.12
C THR A 49 2.44 5.96 -16.95
N ASP A 50 2.08 4.70 -16.98
CA ASP A 50 2.90 3.49 -17.00
C ASP A 50 3.86 3.53 -18.20
N ASP A 51 4.80 4.49 -18.17
CA ASP A 51 5.86 4.68 -19.15
C ASP A 51 7.17 4.65 -18.38
N VAL A 52 7.40 3.52 -17.71
CA VAL A 52 8.74 3.11 -17.28
C VAL A 52 9.46 2.68 -18.56
N PRO A 53 10.60 3.29 -18.93
CA PRO A 53 11.37 2.79 -20.06
C PRO A 53 11.84 1.37 -19.76
N ASP A 54 11.31 0.40 -20.53
CA ASP A 54 11.44 -1.05 -20.34
C ASP A 54 12.89 -1.59 -20.37
N ASP A 55 13.90 -0.78 -20.70
CA ASP A 55 15.22 -1.29 -21.07
C ASP A 55 16.40 -0.78 -20.21
N ALA A 56 16.19 -0.07 -19.10
CA ALA A 56 17.32 0.45 -18.29
C ALA A 56 17.26 0.21 -16.77
N ALA A 57 16.12 -0.21 -16.22
CA ALA A 57 15.99 -0.44 -14.78
C ALA A 57 16.58 -1.79 -14.33
N LEU A 58 16.78 -2.73 -15.26
CA LEU A 58 17.26 -4.10 -15.02
C LEU A 58 18.56 -4.43 -15.77
N GLU A 59 19.36 -3.44 -16.17
CA GLU A 59 20.72 -3.74 -16.61
C GLU A 59 21.55 -4.19 -15.40
N GLU A 60 21.65 -5.51 -15.22
CA GLU A 60 22.67 -6.13 -14.37
C GLU A 60 24.04 -5.71 -14.90
N LYS A 61 24.65 -4.72 -14.24
CA LYS A 61 26.03 -4.38 -14.48
C LYS A 61 26.88 -5.62 -14.21
N PRO A 62 27.90 -5.93 -15.02
CA PRO A 62 28.79 -7.07 -14.77
C PRO A 62 29.58 -6.97 -13.44
N ASP A 63 29.51 -5.81 -12.77
CA ASP A 63 30.07 -5.51 -11.45
C ASP A 63 29.12 -5.90 -10.29
N GLY A 64 27.86 -6.27 -10.58
CA GLY A 64 26.85 -6.65 -9.57
C GLY A 64 26.32 -5.50 -8.72
N SER A 65 26.68 -4.26 -9.06
CA SER A 65 26.16 -3.04 -8.41
C SER A 65 24.77 -2.68 -8.93
N VAL A 66 23.88 -2.24 -8.02
CA VAL A 66 22.54 -1.78 -8.39
C VAL A 66 22.40 -0.27 -8.21
N ASN A 67 21.63 0.35 -9.08
CA ASN A 67 21.39 1.79 -9.02
C ASN A 67 20.51 2.12 -7.80
N ALA A 68 20.90 3.10 -7.00
CA ALA A 68 20.08 3.64 -5.92
C ALA A 68 19.29 4.84 -6.43
N TYR A 69 17.97 4.81 -6.26
CA TYR A 69 17.05 5.87 -6.66
C TYR A 69 16.45 6.57 -5.44
N ASP A 70 16.24 7.88 -5.53
CA ASP A 70 15.58 8.64 -4.49
C ASP A 70 14.05 8.58 -4.61
N GLU A 71 13.37 9.23 -3.67
CA GLU A 71 11.90 9.33 -3.61
C GLU A 71 11.27 10.02 -4.84
N ASN A 72 12.08 10.67 -5.69
CA ASN A 72 11.64 11.29 -6.94
C ASN A 72 11.91 10.40 -8.17
N GLY A 73 12.49 9.21 -7.98
CA GLY A 73 12.89 8.31 -9.07
C GLY A 73 14.18 8.72 -9.77
N GLU A 74 14.96 9.65 -9.21
CA GLU A 74 16.24 10.07 -9.77
C GLU A 74 17.37 9.17 -9.23
N LYS A 75 18.32 8.81 -10.09
CA LYS A 75 19.49 8.01 -9.69
C LYS A 75 20.40 8.87 -8.80
N VAL A 76 20.41 8.59 -7.51
CA VAL A 76 21.21 9.31 -6.51
C VAL A 76 22.49 8.57 -6.11
N GLY A 77 22.65 7.32 -6.51
CA GLY A 77 23.85 6.56 -6.22
C GLY A 77 23.91 5.20 -6.89
N GLU A 78 24.94 4.46 -6.53
CA GLU A 78 25.13 3.07 -6.90
C GLU A 78 25.55 2.33 -5.63
N VAL A 79 24.77 1.32 -5.25
CA VAL A 79 25.11 0.47 -4.11
C VAL A 79 25.99 -0.68 -4.64
N PRO A 80 27.17 -0.89 -4.05
CA PRO A 80 28.09 -1.93 -4.49
C PRO A 80 27.55 -3.32 -4.17
N ALA A 81 27.95 -4.31 -4.98
CA ALA A 81 27.53 -5.71 -4.85
C ALA A 81 27.76 -6.32 -3.45
N GLU A 82 28.78 -5.85 -2.71
CA GLU A 82 29.08 -6.33 -1.37
C GLU A 82 28.00 -5.94 -0.36
N GLU A 83 27.50 -4.70 -0.44
CA GLU A 83 26.48 -4.17 0.47
C GLU A 83 25.11 -4.81 0.16
N VAL A 84 24.83 -5.06 -1.12
CA VAL A 84 23.63 -5.81 -1.54
C VAL A 84 23.67 -7.25 -1.02
N LYS A 85 24.84 -7.90 -1.03
CA LYS A 85 25.03 -9.23 -0.45
C LYS A 85 24.88 -9.22 1.06
N GLU A 86 25.43 -8.24 1.75
CA GLU A 86 25.28 -8.12 3.22
C GLU A 86 23.81 -7.93 3.61
N ILE A 87 23.05 -7.10 2.88
CA ILE A 87 21.60 -6.92 3.10
C ILE A 87 20.83 -8.24 2.84
N MET A 88 21.22 -9.01 1.83
CA MET A 88 20.60 -10.31 1.52
C MET A 88 20.97 -11.40 2.52
N ASP A 89 22.20 -11.39 3.07
CA ASP A 89 22.64 -12.30 4.14
C ASP A 89 22.00 -11.95 5.50
N GLU A 90 21.64 -10.67 5.72
CA GLU A 90 20.87 -10.25 6.90
C GLU A 90 19.41 -10.75 6.84
N ILE A 91 18.85 -10.96 5.63
CA ILE A 91 17.60 -11.71 5.47
C ILE A 91 17.92 -13.19 5.66
N THR A 92 17.80 -13.66 6.90
CA THR A 92 18.15 -15.03 7.23
C THR A 92 17.20 -16.02 6.56
N ALA A 93 17.72 -17.22 6.25
CA ALA A 93 16.89 -18.31 5.75
C ALA A 93 15.72 -18.65 6.71
N GLU A 94 15.88 -18.34 8.00
CA GLU A 94 14.84 -18.50 9.02
C GLU A 94 13.70 -17.48 8.86
N ASP A 95 13.97 -16.24 8.44
CA ASP A 95 12.94 -15.26 8.08
C ASP A 95 12.16 -15.66 6.81
N ILE A 96 12.86 -16.23 5.82
CA ILE A 96 12.24 -16.76 4.60
C ILE A 96 11.39 -18.00 4.94
N GLU A 97 11.87 -18.87 5.82
CA GLU A 97 11.13 -20.04 6.27
C GLU A 97 9.94 -19.66 7.17
N ALA A 98 10.06 -18.63 8.00
CA ALA A 98 8.95 -18.08 8.77
C ALA A 98 7.89 -17.42 7.88
N ALA A 99 8.31 -16.67 6.85
CA ALA A 99 7.40 -16.13 5.83
C ALA A 99 6.75 -17.25 5.01
N ALA A 100 7.50 -18.29 4.64
CA ALA A 100 7.00 -19.45 3.91
C ALA A 100 6.07 -20.33 4.78
N ALA A 101 6.33 -20.46 6.08
CA ALA A 101 5.50 -21.18 7.03
C ALA A 101 4.21 -20.42 7.34
N ALA A 102 4.27 -19.08 7.44
CA ALA A 102 3.08 -18.23 7.46
C ALA A 102 2.24 -18.47 6.20
N ALA A 103 2.87 -18.41 5.02
CA ALA A 103 2.22 -18.68 3.74
C ALA A 103 1.66 -20.11 3.61
N ARG A 104 2.27 -21.12 4.26
CA ARG A 104 1.81 -22.53 4.20
C ARG A 104 0.54 -22.81 5.01
N SER A 105 0.12 -21.89 5.87
CA SER A 105 -1.13 -21.97 6.64
C SER A 105 -2.26 -21.11 6.06
N GLU A 106 -1.98 -20.40 4.98
CA GLU A 106 -2.92 -19.58 4.22
C GLU A 106 -3.41 -20.37 3.01
N GLU A 107 -4.67 -20.79 3.04
CA GLU A 107 -5.32 -21.41 1.89
C GLU A 107 -6.04 -20.33 1.09
N GLU A 108 -5.77 -20.23 -0.21
CA GLU A 108 -6.50 -19.31 -1.09
C GLU A 108 -7.95 -19.77 -1.20
N VAL A 109 -8.88 -18.91 -0.80
CA VAL A 109 -10.32 -19.19 -0.88
C VAL A 109 -11.04 -18.02 -1.48
N HIS A 110 -11.85 -18.31 -2.48
CA HIS A 110 -12.71 -17.32 -3.10
C HIS A 110 -14.12 -17.55 -2.57
N GLY A 111 -14.63 -16.56 -1.86
CA GLY A 111 -15.95 -16.65 -1.29
C GLY A 111 -16.35 -15.34 -0.65
N THR A 112 -17.54 -15.37 -0.08
CA THR A 112 -18.19 -14.20 0.48
C THR A 112 -18.46 -14.47 1.94
N ILE A 113 -18.01 -13.57 2.81
CA ILE A 113 -18.28 -13.66 4.24
C ILE A 113 -19.45 -12.74 4.61
N ARG A 114 -20.43 -13.30 5.28
CA ARG A 114 -21.61 -12.59 5.75
C ARG A 114 -21.59 -12.46 7.26
N ARG A 115 -21.80 -11.26 7.79
CA ARG A 115 -21.92 -11.04 9.23
C ARG A 115 -23.27 -11.58 9.70
N VAL A 116 -23.24 -12.49 10.68
CA VAL A 116 -24.45 -13.08 11.30
C VAL A 116 -24.71 -12.55 12.70
N PHE A 117 -23.79 -11.76 13.25
CA PHE A 117 -23.89 -11.14 14.58
C PHE A 117 -24.18 -9.63 14.51
N ASP A 118 -24.95 -9.10 15.48
CA ASP A 118 -25.37 -7.69 15.57
C ASP A 118 -24.29 -6.77 16.20
N GLY A 119 -23.01 -7.05 15.93
CA GLY A 119 -21.90 -6.31 16.51
C GLY A 119 -20.83 -5.94 15.49
N ARG A 120 -19.68 -5.47 16.00
CA ARG A 120 -18.57 -5.01 15.16
C ARG A 120 -17.53 -6.12 15.00
N LEU A 121 -17.14 -6.39 13.76
CA LEU A 121 -16.02 -7.29 13.44
C LEU A 121 -14.70 -6.56 13.61
N ARG A 122 -13.67 -7.24 14.12
CA ARG A 122 -12.31 -6.69 14.24
C ARG A 122 -11.56 -6.89 12.93
N LEU A 123 -11.03 -5.80 12.38
CA LEU A 123 -10.10 -5.81 11.25
C LEU A 123 -8.68 -6.00 11.76
N ARG A 124 -7.93 -6.88 11.11
CA ARG A 124 -6.55 -7.20 11.48
C ARG A 124 -5.62 -7.05 10.29
N ARG A 125 -4.40 -6.55 10.49
CA ARG A 125 -3.38 -6.39 9.41
C ARG A 125 -2.68 -7.68 9.04
N ARG A 126 -2.63 -8.63 9.98
CA ARG A 126 -1.94 -9.92 9.85
C ARG A 126 -2.84 -11.05 10.34
N PRO A 127 -2.62 -12.30 9.89
CA PRO A 127 -3.37 -13.47 10.35
C PRO A 127 -2.95 -13.83 11.80
N SER A 128 -3.24 -12.95 12.76
CA SER A 128 -2.99 -13.18 14.19
C SER A 128 -4.18 -12.73 15.02
N LEU A 129 -4.43 -13.45 16.11
CA LEU A 129 -5.47 -13.14 17.09
C LEU A 129 -5.06 -12.13 18.15
N GLU A 130 -3.76 -11.80 18.22
CA GLU A 130 -3.22 -10.80 19.14
C GLU A 130 -3.86 -9.42 18.93
N ASP A 131 -3.90 -8.61 19.99
CA ASP A 131 -4.49 -7.27 19.94
C ASP A 131 -3.67 -6.29 19.08
N ASP A 132 -2.35 -6.45 19.02
CA ASP A 132 -1.46 -5.66 18.16
C ASP A 132 -1.79 -5.80 16.66
N ALA A 133 -2.33 -6.96 16.26
CA ALA A 133 -2.76 -7.18 14.89
C ALA A 133 -4.00 -6.37 14.51
N ILE A 134 -4.78 -5.87 15.49
CA ILE A 134 -6.05 -5.19 15.26
C ILE A 134 -5.79 -3.77 14.77
N CYS A 135 -6.24 -3.45 13.56
CA CYS A 135 -6.18 -2.08 13.02
C CYS A 135 -7.49 -1.32 13.11
N GLY A 136 -8.59 -1.99 13.43
CA GLY A 136 -9.88 -1.33 13.53
C GLY A 136 -11.04 -2.30 13.69
N VAL A 137 -12.24 -1.75 13.52
CA VAL A 137 -13.49 -2.51 13.54
C VAL A 137 -14.36 -2.12 12.36
N THR A 138 -15.19 -3.04 11.90
CA THR A 138 -16.08 -2.86 10.76
C THR A 138 -17.49 -3.40 11.05
N MET A 139 -18.47 -2.90 10.30
CA MET A 139 -19.88 -3.28 10.37
C MET A 139 -20.43 -3.59 8.96
N PHE A 140 -19.63 -4.20 8.08
CA PHE A 140 -20.18 -4.69 6.82
C PHE A 140 -21.15 -5.85 7.07
N ASP A 141 -22.21 -5.94 6.27
CA ASP A 141 -23.13 -7.08 6.29
C ASP A 141 -22.58 -8.24 5.46
N GLU A 142 -21.93 -7.95 4.34
CA GLU A 142 -21.29 -8.93 3.46
C GLU A 142 -19.98 -8.39 2.87
N LYS A 143 -18.96 -9.25 2.68
CA LYS A 143 -17.66 -8.86 2.10
C LYS A 143 -16.98 -10.05 1.41
N ASN A 144 -16.36 -9.80 0.26
CA ASN A 144 -15.59 -10.83 -0.43
C ASN A 144 -14.24 -11.09 0.25
N VAL A 145 -13.84 -12.35 0.27
CA VAL A 145 -12.58 -12.85 0.82
C VAL A 145 -11.82 -13.66 -0.23
N GLU A 146 -10.49 -13.58 -0.13
CA GLU A 146 -9.54 -14.16 -1.09
C GLU A 146 -8.63 -15.22 -0.46
N LYS A 147 -8.46 -15.20 0.86
CA LYS A 147 -7.63 -16.17 1.60
C LYS A 147 -8.27 -16.56 2.92
N LYS A 148 -7.95 -17.75 3.43
CA LYS A 148 -8.23 -18.16 4.80
C LYS A 148 -6.95 -18.59 5.48
N ALA A 149 -6.81 -18.24 6.75
CA ALA A 149 -5.73 -18.67 7.62
C ALA A 149 -6.33 -19.35 8.83
N LYS A 150 -5.79 -20.51 9.19
CA LYS A 150 -6.18 -21.21 10.42
C LYS A 150 -5.17 -20.93 11.52
N ILE A 151 -5.59 -20.20 12.55
CA ILE A 151 -4.76 -19.82 13.68
C ILE A 151 -5.27 -20.56 14.92
N GLY A 152 -4.62 -21.69 15.23
CA GLY A 152 -5.08 -22.62 16.28
C GLY A 152 -6.44 -23.24 15.91
N ASP A 153 -7.44 -23.04 16.76
CA ASP A 153 -8.82 -23.49 16.55
C ASP A 153 -9.71 -22.48 15.80
N ARG A 154 -9.20 -21.27 15.52
CA ARG A 154 -9.97 -20.21 14.88
C ARG A 154 -9.56 -20.00 13.44
N VAL A 155 -10.54 -19.66 12.61
CA VAL A 155 -10.32 -19.34 11.20
C VAL A 155 -10.40 -17.82 11.03
N LEU A 156 -9.47 -17.27 10.27
CA LEU A 156 -9.55 -15.90 9.79
C LEU A 156 -9.63 -15.89 8.28
N TYR A 157 -10.44 -14.98 7.74
CA TYR A 157 -10.52 -14.75 6.30
C TYR A 157 -9.88 -13.41 5.96
N LYS A 158 -9.13 -13.37 4.88
CA LYS A 158 -8.57 -12.15 4.31
C LYS A 158 -9.55 -11.60 3.29
N THR A 159 -10.06 -10.41 3.58
CA THR A 159 -10.92 -9.66 2.66
C THR A 159 -10.11 -9.12 1.48
N THR A 160 -10.79 -8.84 0.37
CA THR A 160 -10.21 -8.17 -0.82
C THR A 160 -9.61 -6.78 -0.54
N ASP A 161 -9.95 -6.19 0.60
CA ASP A 161 -9.39 -4.95 1.12
C ASP A 161 -7.98 -5.14 1.75
N GLY A 162 -7.51 -6.38 1.86
CA GLY A 162 -6.23 -6.71 2.48
C GLY A 162 -6.27 -6.94 3.99
N TYR A 163 -7.44 -6.84 4.63
CA TYR A 163 -7.59 -7.06 6.08
C TYR A 163 -8.09 -8.46 6.42
N TRP A 164 -7.65 -8.96 7.56
CA TRP A 164 -8.08 -10.22 8.16
C TRP A 164 -9.24 -10.01 9.14
N ILE A 165 -10.24 -10.86 9.06
CA ILE A 165 -11.43 -10.86 9.92
C ILE A 165 -11.65 -12.26 10.49
N SER A 166 -12.30 -12.34 11.65
CA SER A 166 -12.72 -13.63 12.20
C SER A 166 -13.72 -14.29 11.27
N GLY A 167 -13.48 -15.57 11.00
CA GLY A 167 -14.33 -16.48 10.26
C GLY A 167 -15.12 -17.42 11.17
N ASP A 168 -15.23 -17.09 12.45
CA ASP A 168 -15.94 -17.92 13.42
C ASP A 168 -17.43 -17.96 13.04
N PRO A 169 -18.06 -19.16 12.98
CA PRO A 169 -19.47 -19.30 12.60
C PRO A 169 -20.43 -18.58 13.55
N GLU A 170 -19.98 -18.26 14.77
CA GLU A 170 -20.73 -17.44 15.73
C GLU A 170 -20.84 -15.96 15.33
N HIS A 171 -19.90 -15.45 14.53
CA HIS A 171 -19.85 -14.05 14.12
C HIS A 171 -20.10 -13.85 12.62
N THR A 172 -19.67 -14.81 11.81
CA THR A 172 -19.66 -14.73 10.36
C THR A 172 -19.92 -16.07 9.70
N GLU A 173 -20.73 -16.07 8.66
CA GLU A 173 -20.96 -17.21 7.78
C GLU A 173 -20.13 -17.06 6.51
N PHE A 174 -19.32 -18.06 6.16
CA PHE A 174 -18.57 -18.09 4.92
C PHE A 174 -19.37 -18.83 3.85
N ILE A 175 -19.63 -18.16 2.74
CA ILE A 175 -20.34 -18.67 1.56
C ILE A 175 -19.29 -18.85 0.47
N PRO A 176 -18.88 -20.08 0.13
CA PRO A 176 -17.96 -20.30 -0.98
C PRO A 176 -18.58 -19.84 -2.29
N GLU A 177 -17.79 -19.23 -3.17
CA GLU A 177 -18.21 -18.94 -4.54
C GLU A 177 -18.15 -20.25 -5.35
N GLU A 178 -19.27 -20.69 -5.93
CA GLU A 178 -19.43 -21.96 -6.65
C GLU A 178 -18.87 -21.88 -8.09
#